data_AF-A0A1S1Q177-F1
#
_entry.id   AF-A0A1S1Q177-F1
#
_cell.length_a   1.000
_cell.length_b   1.000
_cell.length_c   1.000
_cell.angle_alpha   90.00
_cell.angle_beta   90.00
_cell.angle_gamma   90.00
#
_symmetry.space_group_name_H-M   'P 1'
#
loop_
_entity.id
_entity.type
_entity.pdbx_description
1 polymer ?
#
loop_
_entity_poly.entity_id
_entity_poly.type
_entity_poly.pdbx_seq_one_letter_code
_entity_poly.pdbx_strand_id
1 'polypeptide(L)'
;MNTRCKDPAEVSGPSAPPCHPAGELTDLAAGHPAAATTGSCVTCSDGVIEMEIVRLEEGGLALARASAGVEEISIALVQAQAGDTVLVHAGEAIAVV
;
A
#
# COMPACT_ATOMS: atom_id res chain seq x y z
N MET A 1 -20.92 -57.00 -12.07
CA MET A 1 -20.31 -57.42 -10.79
C MET A 1 -18.98 -56.68 -10.67
N ASN A 2 -18.97 -55.61 -9.90
CA ASN A 2 -17.91 -54.61 -9.85
C ASN A 2 -17.21 -54.75 -8.50
N THR A 3 -15.89 -54.94 -8.46
CA THR A 3 -15.07 -54.66 -7.26
C THR A 3 -13.61 -54.54 -7.65
N ARG A 4 -13.16 -53.31 -7.90
CA ARG A 4 -11.80 -52.90 -7.54
C ARG A 4 -11.91 -51.61 -6.73
N CYS A 5 -11.57 -51.72 -5.46
CA CYS A 5 -11.46 -50.61 -4.52
C CYS A 5 -10.37 -49.65 -5.02
N LYS A 6 -10.74 -48.38 -5.16
CA LYS A 6 -9.83 -47.25 -5.32
C LYS A 6 -9.68 -46.58 -3.95
N ASP A 7 -8.45 -46.27 -3.61
CA ASP A 7 -7.93 -45.67 -2.38
C ASP A 7 -8.65 -44.37 -1.96
N PRO A 8 -8.83 -44.09 -0.65
CA PRO A 8 -9.27 -42.80 -0.13
C PRO A 8 -8.07 -41.93 0.25
N ALA A 9 -7.62 -41.08 -0.66
CA ALA A 9 -6.75 -39.95 -0.34
C ALA A 9 -7.53 -38.67 -0.61
N GLU A 10 -8.34 -38.31 0.39
CA GLU A 10 -9.16 -37.11 0.45
C GLU A 10 -8.30 -35.85 0.61
N VAL A 11 -8.88 -34.75 0.13
CA VAL A 11 -8.65 -33.35 0.50
C VAL A 11 -7.35 -32.67 0.06
N SER A 12 -7.39 -32.19 -1.17
CA SER A 12 -6.58 -31.05 -1.63
C SER A 12 -7.15 -29.77 -1.01
N GLY A 13 -6.40 -29.17 -0.07
CA GLY A 13 -6.61 -27.80 0.42
C GLY A 13 -5.26 -27.08 0.45
N PRO A 14 -5.16 -25.80 0.02
CA PRO A 14 -3.90 -25.08 0.08
C PRO A 14 -3.51 -24.80 1.53
N SER A 15 -2.44 -25.50 1.94
CA SER A 15 -1.61 -25.36 3.13
C SER A 15 -1.59 -23.94 3.72
N ALA A 16 -2.21 -23.77 4.89
CA ALA A 16 -1.77 -22.75 5.83
C ALA A 16 -0.30 -23.04 6.22
N PRO A 17 0.59 -22.04 6.33
CA PRO A 17 1.91 -22.26 6.89
C PRO A 17 1.78 -22.62 8.39
N PRO A 18 2.61 -23.52 8.92
CA PRO A 18 2.58 -23.86 10.34
C PRO A 18 2.91 -22.61 11.17
N CYS A 19 2.17 -22.39 12.25
CA CYS A 19 2.48 -21.36 13.23
C CYS A 19 3.92 -21.57 13.73
N HIS A 20 4.84 -20.69 13.35
CA HIS A 20 6.16 -20.64 13.95
C HIS A 20 6.02 -20.28 15.44
N PRO A 21 6.78 -20.93 16.35
CA PRO A 21 6.81 -20.53 17.74
C PRO A 21 7.53 -19.18 17.88
N ALA A 22 7.07 -18.35 18.83
CA ALA A 22 7.75 -17.14 19.24
C ALA A 22 9.17 -17.49 19.74
N GLY A 23 10.17 -17.26 18.90
CA GLY A 23 11.58 -17.52 19.16
C GLY A 23 12.37 -16.22 19.24
N GLU A 24 12.52 -15.76 20.47
CA GLU A 24 13.72 -15.14 21.08
C GLU A 24 14.50 -14.00 20.38
N LEU A 25 14.66 -12.95 21.17
CA LEU A 25 15.44 -11.74 20.98
C LEU A 25 16.94 -12.08 20.93
N THR A 26 17.68 -11.66 19.90
CA THR A 26 19.11 -11.30 20.05
C THR A 26 19.55 -10.34 18.94
N ASP A 27 19.78 -9.10 19.34
CA ASP A 27 20.62 -8.10 18.67
C ASP A 27 22.10 -8.52 18.80
N LEU A 28 22.89 -8.47 17.71
CA LEU A 28 24.33 -8.15 17.72
C LEU A 28 24.90 -8.00 16.28
N ALA A 29 25.08 -6.73 15.95
CA ALA A 29 25.82 -6.09 14.86
C ALA A 29 26.91 -6.85 14.07
N ALA A 30 26.88 -6.65 12.74
CA ALA A 30 28.08 -6.42 11.91
C ALA A 30 27.71 -5.46 10.76
N GLY A 31 28.18 -4.21 10.83
CA GLY A 31 27.88 -3.16 9.85
C GLY A 31 28.68 -3.24 8.55
N HIS A 32 28.18 -2.59 7.50
CA HIS A 32 28.96 -2.03 6.40
C HIS A 32 28.37 -0.67 5.96
N PRO A 33 29.22 0.30 5.57
CA PRO A 33 28.93 1.73 5.66
C PRO A 33 28.21 2.33 4.43
N ALA A 34 27.37 3.32 4.73
CA ALA A 34 26.99 4.49 3.93
C ALA A 34 26.86 4.32 2.40
N ALA A 35 25.73 3.77 1.98
CA ALA A 35 24.96 4.37 0.90
C ALA A 35 23.57 4.63 1.47
N ALA A 36 23.14 5.89 1.54
CA ALA A 36 21.80 6.26 1.99
C ALA A 36 20.77 5.77 0.96
N THR A 37 20.54 4.46 0.91
CA THR A 37 19.26 3.91 0.50
C THR A 37 18.32 4.32 1.62
N THR A 38 17.50 5.34 1.34
CA THR A 38 16.29 5.59 2.12
C THR A 38 15.47 4.32 2.05
N GLY A 39 15.62 3.47 3.06
CA GLY A 39 14.90 2.21 3.19
C GLY A 39 13.42 2.50 3.37
N SER A 40 12.70 2.68 2.26
CA SER A 40 11.26 2.42 2.24
C SER A 40 11.11 0.91 2.06
N CYS A 41 10.76 0.20 3.13
CA CYS A 41 10.55 -1.24 3.09
C CYS A 41 9.07 -1.54 2.85
N VAL A 42 8.75 -2.15 1.69
CA VAL A 42 7.60 -2.99 1.23
C VAL A 42 6.14 -2.70 1.66
N THR A 43 5.89 -2.03 2.77
CA THR A 43 4.63 -1.37 3.10
C THR A 43 4.88 0.12 2.96
N CYS A 44 4.78 0.63 1.73
CA CYS A 44 4.94 2.06 1.46
C CYS A 44 4.12 2.84 2.48
N SER A 45 4.79 3.64 3.33
CA SER A 45 4.24 4.35 4.49
C SER A 45 2.75 4.66 4.34
N ASP A 46 1.92 4.22 5.29
CA ASP A 46 0.48 4.56 5.43
C ASP A 46 0.23 6.08 5.70
N GLY A 47 1.15 6.94 5.26
CA GLY A 47 1.04 8.37 5.32
C GLY A 47 0.06 8.88 4.28
N VAL A 48 -0.74 9.85 4.71
CA VAL A 48 -1.55 10.69 3.84
C VAL A 48 -0.95 12.10 3.87
N ILE A 49 -0.98 12.79 2.75
CA ILE A 49 -0.49 14.16 2.63
C ILE A 49 -1.69 15.06 2.33
N GLU A 50 -1.80 16.17 3.06
CA GLU A 50 -2.76 17.22 2.75
C GLU A 50 -2.27 18.02 1.54
N MET A 51 -3.11 18.12 0.52
CA MET A 51 -2.83 18.90 -0.70
C MET A 51 -4.02 19.77 -1.06
N GLU A 52 -3.76 21.01 -1.46
CA GLU A 52 -4.78 21.95 -1.95
C GLU A 52 -4.99 21.76 -3.45
N ILE A 53 -6.22 21.55 -3.91
CA ILE A 53 -6.54 21.45 -5.33
C ILE A 53 -6.39 22.83 -5.99
N VAL A 54 -5.42 22.95 -6.90
CA VAL A 54 -5.19 24.18 -7.67
C VAL A 54 -6.16 24.28 -8.84
N ARG A 55 -6.37 23.17 -9.57
CA ARG A 55 -7.32 23.08 -10.67
C ARG A 55 -7.65 21.63 -11.01
N LEU A 56 -8.83 21.44 -11.61
CA LEU A 56 -9.30 20.15 -12.11
C LEU A 56 -8.82 19.93 -13.55
N GLU A 57 -8.48 18.68 -13.86
CA GLU A 57 -8.11 18.22 -15.20
C GLU A 57 -9.14 17.18 -15.69
N GLU A 58 -9.05 16.81 -16.97
CA GLU A 58 -9.94 15.80 -17.54
C GLU A 58 -9.68 14.40 -16.95
N GLY A 59 -10.68 13.51 -17.02
CA GLY A 59 -10.50 12.11 -16.62
C GLY A 59 -10.46 11.86 -15.11
N GLY A 60 -10.86 12.82 -14.28
CA GLY A 60 -10.86 12.66 -12.82
C GLY A 60 -9.49 12.88 -12.19
N LEU A 61 -8.64 13.68 -12.83
CA LEU A 61 -7.36 14.14 -12.32
C LEU A 61 -7.45 15.59 -11.84
N ALA A 62 -6.51 16.01 -11.01
CA ALA A 62 -6.38 17.38 -10.56
C ALA A 62 -4.91 17.71 -10.27
N LEU A 63 -4.53 18.96 -10.46
CA LEU A 63 -3.26 19.45 -9.94
C LEU A 63 -3.45 19.98 -8.54
N ALA A 64 -2.67 19.45 -7.61
CA ALA A 64 -2.74 19.79 -6.20
C ALA A 64 -1.38 20.29 -5.71
N ARG A 65 -1.40 21.21 -4.75
CA ARG A 65 -0.21 21.80 -4.13
C ARG A 65 -0.02 21.24 -2.73
N ALA A 66 1.15 20.67 -2.49
CA ALA A 66 1.70 20.38 -1.17
C ALA A 66 2.80 21.38 -0.81
N SER A 67 3.29 21.30 0.43
CA SER A 67 4.47 22.05 0.86
C SER A 67 5.72 21.77 0.03
N ALA A 68 5.81 20.58 -0.58
CA ALA A 68 6.94 20.16 -1.41
C ALA A 68 6.86 20.63 -2.88
N GLY A 69 5.67 21.00 -3.37
CA GLY A 69 5.48 21.33 -4.77
C GLY A 69 4.04 21.14 -5.27
N VAL A 70 3.86 21.23 -6.58
CA VAL A 70 2.58 20.94 -7.26
C VAL A 70 2.72 19.62 -7.99
N GLU A 71 1.78 18.71 -7.78
CA GLU A 71 1.74 17.39 -8.41
C GLU A 71 0.34 17.08 -8.93
N GLU A 72 0.28 16.22 -9.95
CA GLU A 72 -0.98 15.70 -10.47
C GLU A 72 -1.41 14.50 -9.60
N ILE A 73 -2.67 14.53 -9.16
CA ILE A 73 -3.28 13.48 -8.35
C ILE A 73 -4.61 13.07 -8.96
N SER A 74 -5.03 11.85 -8.68
CA SER A 74 -6.37 11.37 -9.01
C SER A 74 -7.36 11.81 -7.94
N ILE A 75 -8.54 12.26 -8.40
CA ILE A 75 -9.69 12.59 -7.55
C ILE A 75 -10.88 11.69 -7.85
N ALA A 76 -10.69 10.58 -8.57
CA ALA A 76 -11.80 9.71 -9.00
C ALA A 76 -12.64 9.14 -7.84
N LEU A 77 -12.08 9.08 -6.63
CA LEU A 77 -12.72 8.52 -5.43
C LEU A 77 -13.44 9.56 -4.59
N VAL A 78 -13.25 10.86 -4.85
CA VAL A 78 -13.79 11.95 -4.04
C VAL A 78 -14.32 13.09 -4.89
N GLN A 79 -15.38 13.75 -4.42
CA GLN A 79 -15.93 14.92 -5.09
C GLN A 79 -15.21 16.19 -4.62
N ALA A 80 -14.05 16.49 -5.19
CA ALA A 80 -13.25 17.68 -4.88
C ALA A 80 -13.41 18.79 -5.94
N GLN A 81 -13.22 20.03 -5.52
CA GLN A 81 -13.22 21.24 -6.35
C GLN A 81 -11.92 22.02 -6.19
N ALA A 82 -11.65 22.96 -7.10
CA ALA A 82 -10.52 23.87 -6.95
C ALA A 82 -10.66 24.72 -5.67
N GLY A 83 -9.61 24.76 -4.86
CA GLY A 83 -9.56 25.38 -3.54
C GLY A 83 -9.80 24.42 -2.37
N ASP A 84 -10.29 23.20 -2.63
CA ASP A 84 -10.47 22.20 -1.57
C ASP A 84 -9.12 21.65 -1.11
N THR A 85 -9.05 21.26 0.17
CA THR A 85 -7.92 20.47 0.68
C THR A 85 -8.33 19.00 0.71
N VAL A 86 -7.44 18.13 0.23
CA VAL A 86 -7.68 16.69 0.16
C VAL A 86 -6.55 15.92 0.82
N LEU A 87 -6.88 14.73 1.34
CA LEU A 87 -5.90 13.75 1.81
C LEU A 87 -5.50 12.84 0.66
N VAL A 88 -4.21 12.76 0.37
CA VAL A 88 -3.65 11.98 -0.74
C VAL A 88 -2.79 10.84 -0.22
N HIS A 89 -3.05 9.63 -0.72
CA HIS A 89 -2.21 8.45 -0.49
C HIS A 89 -1.78 7.87 -1.83
N ALA A 90 -0.48 7.69 -2.03
CA ALA A 90 0.08 7.13 -3.28
C ALA A 90 -0.40 7.83 -4.58
N GLY A 91 -0.69 9.14 -4.52
CA GLY A 91 -1.19 9.93 -5.65
C GLY A 91 -2.71 9.92 -5.84
N GLU A 92 -3.46 9.20 -4.98
CA GLU A 92 -4.92 9.15 -5.00
C GLU A 92 -5.51 9.96 -3.84
N ALA A 93 -6.46 10.84 -4.15
CA ALA A 93 -7.24 11.53 -3.13
C ALA A 93 -8.29 10.59 -2.52
N ILE A 94 -8.26 10.46 -1.19
CA ILE A 94 -9.13 9.53 -0.44
C ILE A 94 -10.14 10.24 0.46
N ALA A 95 -9.97 11.54 0.72
CA ALA A 95 -10.93 12.35 1.48
C ALA A 95 -10.78 13.85 1.16
N VAL A 96 -11.86 14.62 1.35
CA VAL A 96 -11.86 16.09 1.42
C VAL A 96 -11.93 16.48 2.90
N VAL A 97 -11.22 17.54 3.30
CA VAL A 97 -11.15 18.04 4.70
C VAL A 97 -11.71 19.45 4.88
#